data_AF-A0A7K6QPI6-F1
#
_entry.id   AF-A0A7K6QPI6-F1
#
_cell.length_a   1.000
_cell.length_b   1.000
_cell.length_c   1.000
_cell.angle_alpha   90.00
_cell.angle_beta   90.00
_cell.angle_gamma   90.00
#
_symmetry.space_group_name_H-M   'P 1'
#
loop_
_entity.id
_entity.type
_entity.pdbx_description
1 polymer ?
#
loop_
_entity_poly.entity_id
_entity_poly.type
_entity_poly.pdbx_seq_one_letter_code
_entity_poly.pdbx_strand_id
1 'polypeptide(L)'
;PQRTSFHRSQTLDFKNGYAFSRLPREGVGGETLFANQLSQDELDDLCTKGATLTYRQARRPAPSRFTPAFVAYDKKVLKFDAYFQEEVPTSAEEHYRIRQVGIYYYLEDDSMCVIEPVVKNSGLLQGKLMKRHRVPKNEQGDYYHWKDLNRGIDITMYGRTYRVVDCDSFTKVFLESQGIVVNPPEEMVSDPYTELRRTPVQKPIVPAGPDPFRQFLTYDTKVLRFYAIWDDTNCPFGEQRPCIIHYFLADDTVEVREVHRKNDGRDPFPVLMKRQRLPKTLLDKNKNFPSCVLEITDSEVQEWYSPTDFAIGKSLTLLGRTFLIYDCDKFTQNFYREKYGITDFQPLEINKKPLEKVPQVIPPYNGFGILEDSLQNCLSLFPKPPRKDIIKMLENNLKVLRYQVALESPVPEDKNRLFILSYFLSDDTIGIYEPPVKNSGIPGGKYLKRTRVAKPGFTPENPIYYEPADFTIGSTIEVFGHRFVITDADEYVLNYMEANAESFPAATLQSLRDHFRPRQVVVDTASSGVPRKDLDDLIVEVQKELKLQDPFNTRKFHEAFHHFDKDGSGFLDKAKFLNVCDRFNVPTSTILLKKV
;
A
#
# COMPACT_ATOMS: atom_id res chain seq x y z
N PRO A 1 18.76 34.88 -108.88
CA PRO A 1 20.03 34.14 -109.14
C PRO A 1 20.73 33.71 -107.82
N GLN A 2 20.08 32.82 -107.07
CA GLN A 2 20.65 32.19 -105.85
C GLN A 2 20.16 30.73 -105.71
N ARG A 3 20.16 29.95 -106.80
CA ARG A 3 19.93 28.50 -106.71
C ARG A 3 21.28 27.80 -106.82
N THR A 4 21.64 27.04 -105.78
CA THR A 4 22.95 26.38 -105.62
C THR A 4 22.92 24.88 -105.97
N SER A 5 21.75 24.33 -106.32
CA SER A 5 21.56 22.93 -106.70
C SER A 5 20.82 22.82 -108.04
N PHE A 6 21.46 22.23 -109.05
CA PHE A 6 20.92 22.03 -110.41
C PHE A 6 20.69 20.55 -110.74
N HIS A 7 20.61 19.70 -109.72
CA HIS A 7 20.44 18.26 -109.89
C HIS A 7 19.06 17.98 -110.53
N ARG A 8 19.04 17.20 -111.61
CA ARG A 8 17.79 16.72 -112.23
C ARG A 8 17.30 15.50 -111.46
N SER A 9 16.01 15.47 -111.14
CA SER A 9 15.36 14.31 -110.53
C SER A 9 15.39 13.12 -111.50
N GLN A 10 15.86 11.97 -111.02
CA GLN A 10 15.99 10.76 -111.84
C GLN A 10 14.59 10.19 -112.14
N THR A 11 14.19 10.18 -113.41
CA THR A 11 12.86 9.76 -113.88
C THR A 11 12.84 8.33 -114.45
N LEU A 12 13.99 7.68 -114.57
CA LEU A 12 14.14 6.31 -115.07
C LEU A 12 14.92 5.49 -114.04
N ASP A 13 14.38 4.34 -113.68
CA ASP A 13 14.97 3.46 -112.66
C ASP A 13 14.76 1.98 -113.01
N PHE A 14 15.55 1.09 -112.41
CA PHE A 14 15.43 -0.35 -112.59
C PHE A 14 14.97 -0.99 -111.29
N LYS A 15 13.87 -1.74 -111.33
CA LYS A 15 13.41 -2.55 -110.19
C LYS A 15 13.36 -4.01 -110.62
N ASN A 16 14.14 -4.85 -109.95
CA ASN A 16 14.21 -6.29 -110.20
C ASN A 16 14.48 -6.65 -111.68
N GLY A 17 15.40 -5.93 -112.33
CA GLY A 17 15.81 -6.20 -113.71
C GLY A 17 14.94 -5.60 -114.81
N TYR A 18 13.84 -4.92 -114.47
CA TYR A 18 12.98 -4.22 -115.44
C TYR A 18 13.09 -2.71 -115.32
N ALA A 19 13.24 -2.03 -116.46
CA ALA A 19 13.22 -0.57 -116.54
C ALA A 19 11.79 -0.07 -116.34
N PHE A 20 11.60 0.89 -115.44
CA PHE A 20 10.33 1.61 -115.30
C PHE A 20 10.57 3.11 -115.14
N SER A 21 9.65 3.92 -115.66
CA SER A 21 9.69 5.37 -115.52
C SER A 21 8.90 5.83 -114.30
N ARG A 22 9.44 6.80 -113.56
CA ARG A 22 8.77 7.49 -112.46
C ARG A 22 8.67 8.97 -112.77
N LEU A 23 7.53 9.57 -112.44
CA LEU A 23 7.32 11.01 -112.61
C LEU A 23 8.15 11.79 -111.57
N PRO A 24 8.76 12.92 -111.95
CA PRO A 24 9.58 13.72 -111.04
C PRO A 24 8.69 14.36 -109.97
N ARG A 25 8.99 14.08 -108.69
CA ARG A 25 8.29 14.66 -107.52
C ARG A 25 8.82 16.04 -107.15
N GLU A 26 10.04 16.36 -107.54
CA GLU A 26 10.73 17.61 -107.24
C GLU A 26 11.33 18.19 -108.54
N GLY A 27 11.17 19.50 -108.71
CA GLY A 27 11.75 20.30 -109.78
C GLY A 27 13.20 20.68 -109.50
N VAL A 28 13.84 21.33 -110.47
CA VAL A 28 15.25 21.74 -110.37
C VAL A 28 15.40 22.76 -109.22
N GLY A 29 16.12 22.36 -108.17
CA GLY A 29 16.32 23.17 -106.96
C GLY A 29 15.54 22.71 -105.72
N GLY A 30 14.90 21.53 -105.75
CA GLY A 30 14.24 20.92 -104.57
C GLY A 30 12.83 21.42 -104.30
N GLU A 31 12.21 22.15 -105.24
CA GLU A 31 10.81 22.57 -105.14
C GLU A 31 9.88 21.39 -105.48
N THR A 32 8.93 21.08 -104.59
CA THR A 32 7.95 20.01 -104.79
C THR A 32 7.02 20.33 -105.95
N LEU A 33 6.94 19.44 -106.95
CA LEU A 33 6.03 19.58 -108.09
C LEU A 33 4.67 18.96 -107.73
N PHE A 34 3.65 19.80 -107.57
CA PHE A 34 2.26 19.36 -107.44
C PHE A 34 1.69 19.05 -108.84
N ALA A 35 1.97 17.85 -109.36
CA ALA A 35 1.42 17.41 -110.64
C ALA A 35 0.02 16.80 -110.46
N ASN A 36 -0.97 17.36 -111.17
CA ASN A 36 -2.32 16.82 -111.44
C ASN A 36 -3.29 16.67 -110.25
N GLN A 37 -3.76 17.79 -109.69
CA GLN A 37 -5.11 17.83 -109.10
C GLN A 37 -5.99 18.65 -110.06
N LEU A 38 -6.90 17.98 -110.76
CA LEU A 38 -8.00 18.65 -111.46
C LEU A 38 -8.82 19.42 -110.43
N SER A 39 -9.17 20.66 -110.74
CA SER A 39 -10.05 21.42 -109.84
C SER A 39 -11.43 20.76 -109.76
N GLN A 40 -12.16 21.00 -108.67
CA GLN A 40 -13.52 20.46 -108.49
C GLN A 40 -14.42 20.87 -109.68
N ASP A 41 -14.23 22.08 -110.19
CA ASP A 41 -14.95 22.63 -111.34
C ASP A 41 -14.59 21.90 -112.64
N GLU A 42 -13.33 21.51 -112.85
CA GLU A 42 -12.90 20.73 -114.02
C GLU A 42 -13.41 19.28 -113.98
N LEU A 43 -13.56 18.70 -112.78
CA LEU A 43 -14.17 17.39 -112.54
C LEU A 43 -15.67 17.40 -112.84
N ASP A 44 -16.38 18.44 -112.40
CA ASP A 44 -17.80 18.64 -112.69
C ASP A 44 -18.07 18.92 -114.18
N ASP A 45 -17.16 19.63 -114.86
CA ASP A 45 -17.24 19.89 -116.31
C ASP A 45 -17.02 18.61 -117.15
N LEU A 46 -16.16 17.69 -116.67
CA LEU A 46 -15.96 16.36 -117.25
C LEU A 46 -17.15 15.41 -117.00
N CYS A 47 -17.81 15.52 -115.85
CA CYS A 47 -19.02 14.77 -115.54
C CYS A 47 -20.25 15.26 -116.31
N THR A 48 -20.28 16.54 -116.71
CA THR A 48 -21.41 17.15 -117.44
C THR A 48 -21.34 16.91 -118.95
N LYS A 49 -20.14 16.76 -119.53
CA LYS A 49 -19.93 16.37 -120.93
C LYS A 49 -20.16 14.87 -121.11
N GLY A 50 -21.42 14.48 -121.19
CA GLY A 50 -21.82 13.09 -121.43
C GLY A 50 -21.16 12.50 -122.68
N ALA A 51 -20.55 11.32 -122.54
CA ALA A 51 -20.02 10.56 -123.66
C ALA A 51 -21.10 10.34 -124.72
N THR A 52 -20.92 10.93 -125.91
CA THR A 52 -21.84 10.74 -127.02
C THR A 52 -21.50 9.43 -127.71
N LEU A 53 -22.22 8.35 -127.39
CA LEU A 53 -22.10 7.08 -128.09
C LEU A 53 -22.84 7.15 -129.44
N THR A 54 -22.19 6.69 -130.50
CA THR A 54 -22.64 6.79 -131.90
C THR A 54 -23.89 5.97 -132.22
N TYR A 55 -24.33 5.08 -131.32
CA TYR A 55 -25.59 4.35 -131.42
C TYR A 55 -26.23 4.23 -130.02
N ARG A 56 -27.28 5.04 -129.78
CA ARG A 56 -28.19 5.05 -128.61
C ARG A 56 -27.79 6.00 -127.46
N GLN A 57 -28.75 6.83 -127.01
CA GLN A 57 -28.61 7.71 -125.84
C GLN A 57 -28.32 6.87 -124.58
N ALA A 58 -27.25 7.22 -123.85
CA ALA A 58 -26.95 6.65 -122.56
C ALA A 58 -28.10 6.92 -121.57
N ARG A 59 -28.67 5.87 -120.97
CA ARG A 59 -29.65 6.01 -119.88
C ARG A 59 -28.98 6.77 -118.74
N ARG A 60 -29.54 7.93 -118.38
CA ARG A 60 -29.15 8.63 -117.16
C ARG A 60 -29.35 7.69 -115.97
N PRO A 61 -28.38 7.54 -115.05
CA PRO A 61 -28.61 6.79 -113.82
C PRO A 61 -29.81 7.40 -113.09
N ALA A 62 -30.60 6.56 -112.41
CA ALA A 62 -31.71 7.07 -111.60
C ALA A 62 -31.16 8.07 -110.57
N PRO A 63 -31.81 9.23 -110.35
CA PRO A 63 -31.38 10.17 -109.33
C PRO A 63 -31.36 9.45 -107.98
N SER A 64 -30.23 9.55 -107.27
CA SER A 64 -30.12 9.02 -105.91
C SER A 64 -31.24 9.59 -105.05
N ARG A 65 -31.93 8.75 -104.29
CA ARG A 65 -32.98 9.21 -103.36
C ARG A 65 -32.36 10.21 -102.38
N PHE A 66 -32.81 11.47 -102.45
CA PHE A 66 -32.39 12.51 -101.50
C PHE A 66 -32.77 12.07 -100.08
N THR A 67 -31.77 11.88 -99.24
CA THR A 67 -31.97 11.57 -97.83
C THR A 67 -31.56 12.82 -97.05
N PRO A 68 -32.49 13.47 -96.32
CA PRO A 68 -32.17 14.68 -95.59
C PRO A 68 -31.21 14.37 -94.43
N ALA A 69 -30.42 15.37 -94.02
CA ALA A 69 -29.35 15.21 -93.03
C ALA A 69 -29.85 14.60 -91.70
N PHE A 70 -31.01 15.03 -91.21
CA PHE A 70 -31.60 14.49 -89.97
C PHE A 70 -31.92 12.99 -90.05
N VAL A 71 -32.18 12.44 -91.25
CA VAL A 71 -32.39 11.00 -91.46
C VAL A 71 -31.06 10.28 -91.70
N ALA A 72 -30.15 10.89 -92.47
CA ALA A 72 -28.86 10.29 -92.79
C ALA A 72 -27.93 10.17 -91.57
N TYR A 73 -28.07 11.08 -90.62
CA TYR A 73 -27.25 11.19 -89.41
C TYR A 73 -28.02 10.90 -88.11
N ASP A 74 -29.22 10.33 -88.20
CA ASP A 74 -29.99 9.91 -87.01
C ASP A 74 -29.11 9.02 -86.09
N LYS A 75 -29.10 9.36 -84.80
CA LYS A 75 -28.31 8.70 -83.73
C LYS A 75 -26.79 8.68 -83.92
N LYS A 76 -26.24 9.33 -84.94
CA LYS A 76 -24.78 9.47 -85.10
C LYS A 76 -24.30 10.66 -84.29
N VAL A 77 -23.51 10.39 -83.26
CA VAL A 77 -23.01 11.39 -82.32
C VAL A 77 -21.50 11.28 -82.26
N LEU A 78 -20.82 12.41 -82.38
CA LEU A 78 -19.39 12.49 -82.14
C LEU A 78 -19.13 12.75 -80.65
N LYS A 79 -18.37 11.88 -80.01
CA LYS A 79 -17.91 12.03 -78.63
C LYS A 79 -16.42 12.38 -78.59
N PHE A 80 -16.09 13.45 -77.88
CA PHE A 80 -14.73 13.88 -77.55
C PHE A 80 -14.53 13.87 -76.04
N ASP A 81 -13.41 13.36 -75.57
CA ASP A 81 -13.00 13.39 -74.18
C ASP A 81 -12.11 14.63 -73.97
N ALA A 82 -12.49 15.47 -73.02
CA ALA A 82 -11.89 16.77 -72.79
C ALA A 82 -11.76 17.08 -71.29
N TYR A 83 -11.02 18.12 -70.94
CA TYR A 83 -11.02 18.66 -69.59
C TYR A 83 -10.98 20.18 -69.60
N PHE A 84 -11.36 20.79 -68.48
CA PHE A 84 -11.09 22.20 -68.22
C PHE A 84 -10.54 22.37 -66.81
N GLN A 85 -9.71 23.39 -66.64
CA GLN A 85 -9.15 23.76 -65.35
C GLN A 85 -10.05 24.77 -64.65
N GLU A 86 -10.32 24.56 -63.36
CA GLU A 86 -11.11 25.45 -62.51
C GLU A 86 -10.23 25.90 -61.33
N GLU A 87 -10.08 27.21 -61.14
CA GLU A 87 -9.30 27.77 -60.02
C GLU A 87 -10.09 27.70 -58.70
N VAL A 88 -9.40 27.35 -57.61
CA VAL A 88 -10.00 27.20 -56.27
C VAL A 88 -9.21 28.05 -55.26
N PRO A 89 -9.60 29.32 -55.04
CA PRO A 89 -8.80 30.24 -54.23
C PRO A 89 -8.90 29.99 -52.72
N THR A 90 -9.96 29.33 -52.24
CA THR A 90 -10.29 29.25 -50.80
C THR A 90 -9.93 27.92 -50.14
N SER A 91 -9.35 26.97 -50.87
CA SER A 91 -8.97 25.67 -50.30
C SER A 91 -7.55 25.69 -49.75
N ALA A 92 -7.33 25.06 -48.60
CA ALA A 92 -5.98 24.85 -48.05
C ALA A 92 -5.26 23.67 -48.73
N GLU A 93 -6.02 22.77 -49.37
CA GLU A 93 -5.51 21.53 -49.96
C GLU A 93 -5.24 21.64 -51.48
N GLU A 94 -5.95 22.52 -52.19
CA GLU A 94 -5.83 22.66 -53.65
C GLU A 94 -5.88 24.14 -54.09
N HIS A 95 -5.12 24.49 -55.14
CA HIS A 95 -5.15 25.83 -55.79
C HIS A 95 -5.95 25.84 -57.10
N TYR A 96 -5.97 24.71 -57.80
CA TYR A 96 -6.77 24.49 -58.99
C TYR A 96 -7.16 23.01 -59.04
N ARG A 97 -8.25 22.72 -59.73
CA ARG A 97 -8.73 21.35 -59.98
C ARG A 97 -9.02 21.14 -61.45
N ILE A 98 -8.95 19.90 -61.89
CA ILE A 98 -9.15 19.52 -63.29
C ILE A 98 -10.45 18.72 -63.39
N ARG A 99 -11.40 19.23 -64.19
CA ARG A 99 -12.70 18.57 -64.40
C ARG A 99 -12.74 17.93 -65.77
N GLN A 100 -12.82 16.60 -65.76
CA GLN A 100 -12.92 15.77 -66.97
C GLN A 100 -14.36 15.82 -67.50
N VAL A 101 -14.54 15.97 -68.80
CA VAL A 101 -15.86 16.09 -69.44
C VAL A 101 -15.88 15.37 -70.79
N GLY A 102 -17.05 14.84 -71.16
CA GLY A 102 -17.33 14.38 -72.51
C GLY A 102 -18.11 15.45 -73.29
N ILE A 103 -17.58 15.87 -74.43
CA ILE A 103 -18.25 16.74 -75.39
C ILE A 103 -18.93 15.86 -76.43
N TYR A 104 -20.23 16.01 -76.60
CA TYR A 104 -21.02 15.26 -77.58
C TYR A 104 -21.55 16.22 -78.64
N TYR A 105 -21.24 15.97 -79.90
CA TYR A 105 -21.72 16.69 -81.07
C TYR A 105 -22.68 15.81 -81.86
N TYR A 106 -23.92 16.26 -82.04
CA TYR A 106 -24.96 15.51 -82.75
C TYR A 106 -24.95 15.91 -84.23
N LEU A 107 -24.66 14.95 -85.11
CA LEU A 107 -24.57 15.20 -86.56
C LEU A 107 -25.94 15.46 -87.22
N GLU A 108 -27.03 15.14 -86.53
CA GLU A 108 -28.41 15.32 -87.00
C GLU A 108 -28.77 16.81 -87.17
N ASP A 109 -28.36 17.65 -86.21
CA ASP A 109 -28.82 19.04 -86.05
C ASP A 109 -27.70 20.02 -85.67
N ASP A 110 -26.43 19.60 -85.75
CA ASP A 110 -25.24 20.37 -85.38
C ASP A 110 -25.30 20.93 -83.93
N SER A 111 -25.96 20.20 -83.04
CA SER A 111 -26.05 20.56 -81.62
C SER A 111 -24.93 19.94 -80.81
N MET A 112 -24.55 20.58 -79.71
CA MET A 112 -23.54 20.07 -78.78
C MET A 112 -24.10 19.97 -77.36
N CYS A 113 -23.60 19.01 -76.59
CA CYS A 113 -23.79 18.97 -75.15
C CYS A 113 -22.48 18.57 -74.45
N VAL A 114 -22.30 19.02 -73.21
CA VAL A 114 -21.13 18.70 -72.39
C VAL A 114 -21.61 18.01 -71.13
N ILE A 115 -21.06 16.83 -70.87
CA ILE A 115 -21.44 15.98 -69.75
C ILE A 115 -20.20 15.61 -68.97
N GLU A 116 -20.18 15.95 -67.70
CA GLU A 116 -19.18 15.48 -66.74
C GLU A 116 -19.58 14.10 -66.20
N PRO A 117 -18.68 13.10 -66.25
CA PRO A 117 -18.94 11.79 -65.69
C PRO A 117 -19.07 11.86 -64.16
N VAL A 118 -19.95 11.02 -63.60
CA VAL A 118 -20.16 10.96 -62.15
C VAL A 118 -19.02 10.17 -61.50
N VAL A 119 -18.29 10.82 -60.60
CA VAL A 119 -17.14 10.28 -59.85
C VAL A 119 -17.52 10.15 -58.37
N LYS A 120 -17.35 8.95 -57.80
CA LYS A 120 -17.62 8.69 -56.38
C LYS A 120 -16.76 9.61 -55.50
N ASN A 121 -17.35 10.16 -54.44
CA ASN A 121 -16.68 11.03 -53.47
C ASN A 121 -16.11 12.36 -54.05
N SER A 122 -16.58 12.80 -55.23
CA SER A 122 -16.18 14.08 -55.84
C SER A 122 -16.69 15.29 -55.04
N GLY A 123 -17.89 15.20 -54.45
CA GLY A 123 -18.50 16.31 -53.70
C GLY A 123 -19.03 17.46 -54.57
N LEU A 124 -18.78 17.43 -55.88
CA LEU A 124 -19.28 18.40 -56.85
C LEU A 124 -20.62 17.96 -57.47
N LEU A 125 -21.42 18.92 -57.91
CA LEU A 125 -22.59 18.66 -58.77
C LEU A 125 -22.09 18.27 -60.17
N GLN A 126 -22.15 16.97 -60.47
CA GLN A 126 -21.71 16.37 -61.72
C GLN A 126 -22.90 16.01 -62.63
N GLY A 127 -22.63 15.76 -63.91
CA GLY A 127 -23.64 15.43 -64.92
C GLY A 127 -23.63 16.41 -66.09
N LYS A 128 -24.80 16.80 -66.60
CA LYS A 128 -24.90 17.69 -67.77
C LYS A 128 -24.49 19.12 -67.41
N LEU A 129 -23.26 19.51 -67.76
CA LEU A 129 -22.75 20.88 -67.62
C LEU A 129 -23.36 21.82 -68.65
N MET A 130 -23.58 21.33 -69.88
CA MET A 130 -24.19 22.09 -70.96
C MET A 130 -25.30 21.26 -71.62
N LYS A 131 -26.51 21.80 -71.69
CA LYS A 131 -27.66 21.16 -72.35
C LYS A 131 -27.44 21.07 -73.87
N ARG A 132 -28.09 20.13 -74.53
CA ARG A 132 -28.05 19.97 -76.01
C ARG A 132 -28.67 21.19 -76.69
N HIS A 133 -27.87 21.92 -77.46
CA HIS A 133 -28.30 22.99 -78.36
C HIS A 133 -27.14 23.36 -79.30
N ARG A 134 -27.40 24.19 -80.32
CA ARG A 134 -26.35 24.69 -81.21
C ARG A 134 -25.54 25.76 -80.48
N VAL A 135 -24.24 25.52 -80.30
CA VAL A 135 -23.37 26.38 -79.48
C VAL A 135 -22.74 27.46 -80.35
N PRO A 136 -22.92 28.75 -80.03
CA PRO A 136 -22.25 29.83 -80.75
C PRO A 136 -20.74 29.80 -80.49
N LYS A 137 -19.97 29.91 -81.56
CA LYS A 137 -18.50 30.00 -81.58
C LYS A 137 -18.03 31.43 -81.32
N ASN A 138 -18.68 32.40 -81.99
CA ASN A 138 -18.33 33.83 -81.95
C ASN A 138 -19.56 34.69 -81.66
N GLU A 139 -19.34 35.95 -81.27
CA GLU A 139 -20.40 36.96 -81.10
C GLU A 139 -21.16 37.29 -82.39
N GLN A 140 -20.61 36.90 -83.55
CA GLN A 140 -21.22 37.07 -84.88
C GLN A 140 -22.33 36.06 -85.19
N GLY A 141 -22.59 35.10 -84.30
CA GLY A 141 -23.66 34.11 -84.45
C GLY A 141 -23.26 32.85 -85.22
N ASP A 142 -21.97 32.67 -85.55
CA ASP A 142 -21.45 31.42 -86.09
C ASP A 142 -21.55 30.31 -85.05
N TYR A 143 -21.95 29.11 -85.47
CA TYR A 143 -22.02 27.94 -84.60
C TYR A 143 -20.79 27.04 -84.78
N TYR A 144 -20.43 26.31 -83.73
CA TYR A 144 -19.42 25.27 -83.85
C TYR A 144 -19.86 24.21 -84.85
N HIS A 145 -18.94 23.85 -85.75
CA HIS A 145 -19.12 22.73 -86.66
C HIS A 145 -18.19 21.58 -86.29
N TRP A 146 -18.52 20.35 -86.66
CA TRP A 146 -17.64 19.18 -86.40
C TRP A 146 -16.25 19.33 -87.03
N LYS A 147 -16.11 20.18 -88.06
CA LYS A 147 -14.82 20.54 -88.68
C LYS A 147 -13.91 21.36 -87.76
N ASP A 148 -14.47 22.06 -86.78
CA ASP A 148 -13.72 22.84 -85.79
C ASP A 148 -13.21 21.97 -84.63
N LEU A 149 -13.62 20.70 -84.57
CA LEU A 149 -13.31 19.79 -83.48
C LEU A 149 -12.22 18.81 -83.90
N ASN A 150 -11.07 18.87 -83.23
CA ASN A 150 -9.98 17.89 -83.37
C ASN A 150 -9.29 17.69 -82.02
N ARG A 151 -8.48 16.64 -81.89
CA ARG A 151 -7.68 16.37 -80.68
C ARG A 151 -6.57 17.41 -80.53
N GLY A 152 -6.23 17.77 -79.29
CA GLY A 152 -5.25 18.80 -78.97
C GLY A 152 -5.67 20.23 -79.28
N ILE A 153 -6.96 20.48 -79.52
CA ILE A 153 -7.53 21.82 -79.74
C ILE A 153 -8.25 22.31 -78.47
N ASP A 154 -8.12 23.61 -78.21
CA ASP A 154 -8.85 24.32 -77.16
C ASP A 154 -10.16 24.89 -77.70
N ILE A 155 -11.28 24.51 -77.09
CA ILE A 155 -12.62 24.94 -77.49
C ILE A 155 -13.21 25.82 -76.39
N THR A 156 -13.57 27.05 -76.73
CA THR A 156 -14.18 27.99 -75.78
C THR A 156 -15.69 27.99 -75.92
N MET A 157 -16.40 27.46 -74.92
CA MET A 157 -17.88 27.47 -74.88
C MET A 157 -18.34 28.17 -73.60
N TYR A 158 -19.13 29.23 -73.75
CA TYR A 158 -19.71 29.99 -72.63
C TYR A 158 -18.69 30.43 -71.55
N GLY A 159 -17.55 30.96 -71.99
CA GLY A 159 -16.50 31.47 -71.11
C GLY A 159 -15.64 30.40 -70.44
N ARG A 160 -15.80 29.11 -70.79
CA ARG A 160 -14.93 28.02 -70.36
C ARG A 160 -14.16 27.45 -71.53
N THR A 161 -12.85 27.26 -71.35
CA THR A 161 -11.96 26.67 -72.35
C THR A 161 -11.79 25.19 -72.04
N TYR A 162 -12.15 24.33 -72.98
CA TYR A 162 -12.05 22.89 -72.89
C TYR A 162 -10.90 22.41 -73.78
N ARG A 163 -9.93 21.69 -73.20
CA ARG A 163 -8.88 20.99 -73.95
C ARG A 163 -9.41 19.65 -74.43
N VAL A 164 -9.52 19.44 -75.73
CA VAL A 164 -9.87 18.12 -76.28
C VAL A 164 -8.64 17.23 -76.27
N VAL A 165 -8.72 16.12 -75.56
CA VAL A 165 -7.59 15.21 -75.33
C VAL A 165 -7.68 13.99 -76.22
N ASP A 166 -8.85 13.37 -76.24
CA ASP A 166 -9.11 12.17 -77.02
C ASP A 166 -10.50 12.18 -77.66
N CYS A 167 -10.75 11.24 -78.56
CA CYS A 167 -12.02 11.11 -79.25
C CYS A 167 -12.42 9.63 -79.37
N ASP A 168 -13.72 9.35 -79.36
CA ASP A 168 -14.20 7.97 -79.46
C ASP A 168 -13.85 7.33 -80.82
N SER A 169 -13.73 6.01 -80.85
CA SER A 169 -13.39 5.21 -82.03
C SER A 169 -14.24 5.55 -83.26
N PHE A 170 -15.55 5.72 -83.08
CA PHE A 170 -16.48 6.14 -84.14
C PHE A 170 -16.13 7.53 -84.69
N THR A 171 -15.78 8.47 -83.82
CA THR A 171 -15.49 9.85 -84.23
C THR A 171 -14.21 9.94 -85.04
N LYS A 172 -13.19 9.17 -84.66
CA LYS A 172 -11.95 9.09 -85.39
C LYS A 172 -12.20 8.63 -86.82
N VAL A 173 -12.91 7.50 -86.98
CA VAL A 173 -13.25 6.94 -88.29
C VAL A 173 -14.10 7.92 -89.10
N PHE A 174 -15.06 8.59 -88.46
CA PHE A 174 -15.91 9.58 -89.11
C PHE A 174 -15.09 10.77 -89.63
N LEU A 175 -14.26 11.40 -88.80
CA LEU A 175 -13.42 12.54 -89.18
C LEU A 175 -12.46 12.17 -90.30
N GLU A 176 -11.80 11.01 -90.22
CA GLU A 176 -10.92 10.47 -91.26
C GLU A 176 -11.69 10.24 -92.58
N SER A 177 -12.92 9.72 -92.51
CA SER A 177 -13.78 9.51 -93.69
C SER A 177 -14.19 10.82 -94.38
N GLN A 178 -14.27 11.91 -93.62
CA GLN A 178 -14.59 13.25 -94.11
C GLN A 178 -13.34 14.04 -94.53
N GLY A 179 -12.15 13.42 -94.50
CA GLY A 179 -10.89 14.02 -94.94
C GLY A 179 -10.17 14.85 -93.87
N ILE A 180 -10.58 14.79 -92.61
CA ILE A 180 -9.88 15.46 -91.49
C ILE A 180 -8.83 14.51 -90.92
N VAL A 181 -7.57 14.96 -90.91
CA VAL A 181 -6.48 14.25 -90.24
C VAL A 181 -6.58 14.48 -88.74
N VAL A 182 -6.87 13.42 -87.99
CA VAL A 182 -7.02 13.45 -86.54
C VAL A 182 -5.64 13.50 -85.87
N ASN A 183 -5.44 14.47 -84.98
CA ASN A 183 -4.18 14.64 -84.24
C ASN A 183 -3.89 13.44 -83.30
N PRO A 184 -2.64 13.22 -82.85
CA PRO A 184 -2.35 12.17 -81.87
C PRO A 184 -3.08 12.38 -80.53
N PRO A 185 -3.35 11.32 -79.74
CA PRO A 185 -3.95 11.44 -78.41
C PRO A 185 -3.04 12.26 -77.49
N GLU A 186 -3.64 13.12 -76.68
CA GLU A 186 -2.99 13.66 -75.50
C GLU A 186 -3.31 12.77 -74.28
N GLU A 187 -2.51 12.85 -73.22
CA GLU A 187 -2.82 12.18 -71.95
C GLU A 187 -3.77 13.04 -71.11
N MET A 188 -4.72 12.39 -70.45
CA MET A 188 -5.64 13.06 -69.53
C MET A 188 -4.87 13.49 -68.27
N VAL A 189 -4.77 14.80 -68.08
CA VAL A 189 -4.08 15.38 -66.91
C VAL A 189 -4.87 15.07 -65.63
N SER A 190 -4.18 14.63 -64.59
CA SER A 190 -4.73 14.47 -63.23
C SER A 190 -4.35 15.69 -62.38
N ASP A 191 -5.24 16.14 -61.50
CA ASP A 191 -4.90 17.23 -60.58
C ASP A 191 -4.13 16.70 -59.35
N PRO A 192 -3.30 17.55 -58.72
CA PRO A 192 -2.53 17.16 -57.53
C PRO A 192 -3.42 16.63 -56.41
N TYR A 193 -4.63 17.17 -56.28
CA TYR A 193 -5.61 16.77 -55.27
C TYR A 193 -6.05 15.31 -55.44
N THR A 194 -6.41 14.90 -56.67
CA THR A 194 -6.82 13.53 -56.96
C THR A 194 -5.66 12.55 -56.77
N GLU A 195 -4.43 12.94 -57.09
CA GLU A 195 -3.25 12.10 -56.87
C GLU A 195 -2.97 11.88 -55.37
N LEU A 196 -3.02 12.94 -54.56
CA LEU A 196 -2.88 12.84 -53.11
C LEU A 196 -3.91 11.88 -52.50
N ARG A 197 -5.17 11.93 -52.96
CA ARG A 197 -6.24 11.04 -52.49
C ARG A 197 -6.09 9.58 -52.94
N ARG A 198 -5.39 9.34 -54.05
CA ARG A 198 -5.06 7.98 -54.51
C ARG A 198 -3.98 7.33 -53.67
N THR A 199 -3.10 8.12 -53.04
CA THR A 199 -2.10 7.56 -52.13
C THR A 199 -2.83 6.97 -50.91
N PRO A 200 -2.72 5.65 -50.68
CA PRO A 200 -3.33 5.07 -49.49
C PRO A 200 -2.62 5.67 -48.28
N VAL A 201 -3.39 6.27 -47.38
CA VAL A 201 -2.88 6.62 -46.04
C VAL A 201 -2.31 5.33 -45.46
N GLN A 202 -0.98 5.26 -45.33
CA GLN A 202 -0.36 4.13 -44.68
C GLN A 202 -0.92 4.08 -43.27
N LYS A 203 -1.76 3.08 -43.00
CA LYS A 203 -2.14 2.77 -41.64
C LYS A 203 -0.83 2.47 -40.92
N PRO A 204 -0.53 3.12 -39.78
CA PRO A 204 0.63 2.75 -39.00
C PRO A 204 0.54 1.25 -38.74
N ILE A 205 1.53 0.50 -39.22
CA ILE A 205 1.70 -0.90 -38.88
C ILE A 205 1.88 -0.90 -37.37
N VAL A 206 0.87 -1.41 -36.65
CA VAL A 206 0.96 -1.58 -35.20
C VAL A 206 2.20 -2.44 -34.96
N PRO A 207 3.22 -1.92 -34.24
CA PRO A 207 4.45 -2.67 -34.03
C PRO A 207 4.14 -3.99 -33.33
N ALA A 208 4.92 -5.03 -33.66
CA ALA A 208 4.85 -6.38 -33.12
C ALA A 208 5.30 -6.42 -31.64
N GLY A 209 4.62 -5.66 -30.78
CA GLY A 209 4.72 -5.79 -29.34
C GLY A 209 3.85 -6.94 -28.83
N PRO A 210 4.07 -7.41 -27.59
CA PRO A 210 3.15 -8.33 -26.94
C PRO A 210 1.76 -7.72 -26.93
N ASP A 211 0.75 -8.49 -27.36
CA ASP A 211 -0.64 -8.04 -27.41
C ASP A 211 -1.10 -7.56 -26.02
N PRO A 212 -1.36 -6.25 -25.83
CA PRO A 212 -1.78 -5.71 -24.53
C PRO A 212 -3.07 -6.37 -24.04
N PHE A 213 -3.93 -6.79 -24.98
CA PHE A 213 -5.16 -7.49 -24.65
C PHE A 213 -4.89 -8.88 -24.06
N ARG A 214 -3.88 -9.59 -24.55
CA ARG A 214 -3.46 -10.89 -23.99
C ARG A 214 -2.91 -10.73 -22.57
N GLN A 215 -2.13 -9.69 -22.31
CA GLN A 215 -1.62 -9.40 -20.97
C GLN A 215 -2.78 -9.12 -20.00
N PHE A 216 -3.71 -8.26 -20.41
CA PHE A 216 -4.93 -7.98 -19.66
C PHE A 216 -5.69 -9.27 -19.34
N LEU A 217 -6.00 -10.11 -20.33
CA LEU A 217 -6.75 -11.36 -20.09
C LEU A 217 -6.03 -12.35 -19.15
N THR A 218 -4.70 -12.39 -19.16
CA THR A 218 -3.92 -13.35 -18.35
C THR A 218 -3.81 -12.90 -16.89
N TYR A 219 -3.72 -11.59 -16.68
CA TYR A 219 -3.42 -10.96 -15.40
C TYR A 219 -4.55 -10.09 -14.87
N ASP A 220 -5.74 -10.17 -15.45
CA ASP A 220 -6.92 -9.48 -14.96
C ASP A 220 -7.13 -9.80 -13.47
N THR A 221 -7.46 -8.78 -12.68
CA THR A 221 -7.60 -8.83 -11.22
C THR A 221 -6.33 -9.21 -10.40
N LYS A 222 -5.20 -9.54 -11.04
CA LYS A 222 -3.96 -9.90 -10.33
C LYS A 222 -3.13 -8.64 -10.03
N VAL A 223 -3.02 -8.33 -8.74
CA VAL A 223 -2.31 -7.15 -8.24
C VAL A 223 -1.24 -7.57 -7.25
N LEU A 224 -0.02 -7.07 -7.44
CA LEU A 224 1.04 -7.25 -6.47
C LEU A 224 0.94 -6.14 -5.42
N ARG A 225 0.83 -6.52 -4.15
CA ARG A 225 0.75 -5.62 -3.01
C ARG A 225 2.02 -5.69 -2.16
N PHE A 226 2.66 -4.54 -1.98
CA PHE A 226 3.84 -4.36 -1.14
C PHE A 226 3.53 -3.39 0.00
N TYR A 227 4.09 -3.66 1.17
CA TYR A 227 4.08 -2.75 2.31
C TYR A 227 5.40 -1.99 2.32
N ALA A 228 5.29 -0.67 2.33
CA ALA A 228 6.44 0.22 2.25
C ALA A 228 6.35 1.34 3.29
N ILE A 229 7.49 1.92 3.61
CA ILE A 229 7.57 3.16 4.37
C ILE A 229 8.12 4.23 3.46
N TRP A 230 7.37 5.32 3.29
CA TRP A 230 7.90 6.54 2.73
C TRP A 230 8.68 7.27 3.82
N ASP A 231 10.00 7.33 3.66
CA ASP A 231 10.86 8.07 4.58
C ASP A 231 11.08 9.49 4.06
N ASP A 232 10.42 10.46 4.72
CA ASP A 232 10.56 11.89 4.43
C ASP A 232 11.37 12.61 5.52
N THR A 233 12.05 11.88 6.44
CA THR A 233 12.72 12.46 7.63
C THR A 233 13.83 13.47 7.31
N ASN A 234 14.32 13.50 6.07
CA ASN A 234 15.27 14.52 5.61
C ASN A 234 14.63 15.92 5.54
N CYS A 235 13.30 16.02 5.46
CA CYS A 235 12.58 17.29 5.50
C CYS A 235 12.40 17.78 6.95
N PRO A 236 12.39 19.11 7.20
CA PRO A 236 12.26 19.67 8.57
C PRO A 236 10.99 19.24 9.34
N PHE A 237 9.93 18.89 8.61
CA PHE A 237 8.66 18.38 9.15
C PHE A 237 8.36 16.96 8.64
N GLY A 238 9.43 16.27 8.23
CA GLY A 238 9.41 14.95 7.63
C GLY A 238 9.06 13.86 8.62
N GLU A 239 8.25 12.91 8.18
CA GLU A 239 7.87 11.74 8.98
C GLU A 239 8.00 10.47 8.15
N GLN A 240 8.23 9.35 8.82
CA GLN A 240 8.12 8.03 8.22
C GLN A 240 6.65 7.62 8.13
N ARG A 241 6.16 7.40 6.91
CA ARG A 241 4.75 7.16 6.62
C ARG A 241 4.56 5.75 6.09
N PRO A 242 3.70 4.92 6.70
CA PRO A 242 3.37 3.62 6.14
C PRO A 242 2.48 3.78 4.90
N CYS A 243 2.90 3.15 3.81
CA CYS A 243 2.22 3.16 2.53
C CYS A 243 2.06 1.72 2.00
N ILE A 244 1.07 1.54 1.15
CA ILE A 244 0.84 0.30 0.40
C ILE A 244 1.05 0.62 -1.07
N ILE A 245 1.93 -0.13 -1.73
CA ILE A 245 2.19 -0.02 -3.16
C ILE A 245 1.47 -1.16 -3.86
N HIS A 246 0.62 -0.85 -4.81
CA HIS A 246 -0.03 -1.80 -5.70
C HIS A 246 0.61 -1.73 -7.08
N TYR A 247 1.03 -2.88 -7.61
CA TYR A 247 1.47 -3.05 -8.99
C TYR A 247 0.46 -3.93 -9.73
N PHE A 248 -0.19 -3.37 -10.75
CA PHE A 248 -1.19 -4.06 -11.54
C PHE A 248 -0.52 -4.79 -12.70
N LEU A 249 -0.60 -6.13 -12.71
CA LEU A 249 0.05 -6.96 -13.73
C LEU A 249 -0.64 -6.88 -15.11
N ALA A 250 -1.90 -6.45 -15.14
CA ALA A 250 -2.70 -6.35 -16.36
C ALA A 250 -2.21 -5.25 -17.32
N ASP A 251 -1.67 -4.16 -16.78
CA ASP A 251 -1.29 -2.95 -17.54
C ASP A 251 0.05 -2.34 -17.08
N ASP A 252 0.79 -3.01 -16.20
CA ASP A 252 2.07 -2.56 -15.64
C ASP A 252 1.99 -1.16 -14.99
N THR A 253 0.87 -0.86 -14.34
CA THR A 253 0.64 0.40 -13.63
C THR A 253 0.87 0.27 -12.13
N VAL A 254 1.20 1.40 -11.50
CA VAL A 254 1.48 1.47 -10.06
C VAL A 254 0.54 2.47 -9.41
N GLU A 255 -0.01 2.10 -8.24
CA GLU A 255 -0.81 2.95 -7.36
C GLU A 255 -0.19 2.92 -5.96
N VAL A 256 -0.13 4.06 -5.28
CA VAL A 256 0.39 4.14 -3.90
C VAL A 256 -0.71 4.68 -2.99
N ARG A 257 -1.00 3.95 -1.92
CA ARG A 257 -1.99 4.32 -0.90
C ARG A 257 -1.34 4.59 0.44
N GLU A 258 -1.79 5.63 1.14
CA GLU A 258 -1.35 5.93 2.50
C GLU A 258 -2.19 5.16 3.53
N VAL A 259 -1.52 4.59 4.53
CA VAL A 259 -2.17 3.89 5.64
C VAL A 259 -2.37 4.86 6.80
N HIS A 260 -3.61 5.28 6.99
CA HIS A 260 -4.00 6.20 8.06
C HIS A 260 -4.21 5.45 9.38
N ARG A 261 -3.77 6.05 10.48
CA ARG A 261 -3.96 5.51 11.84
C ARG A 261 -4.95 6.39 12.59
N LYS A 262 -5.60 5.83 13.62
CA LYS A 262 -6.47 6.62 14.50
C LYS A 262 -5.64 7.74 15.15
N ASN A 263 -6.16 8.96 15.11
CA ASN A 263 -5.51 10.16 15.66
C ASN A 263 -4.13 10.46 15.04
N ASP A 264 -3.95 10.22 13.73
CA ASP A 264 -2.72 10.60 13.01
C ASP A 264 -2.62 12.10 12.68
N GLY A 265 -3.73 12.84 12.82
CA GLY A 265 -3.78 14.28 12.58
C GLY A 265 -3.81 14.68 11.11
N ARG A 266 -4.06 13.73 10.18
CA ARG A 266 -4.08 13.96 8.74
C ARG A 266 -5.51 13.90 8.19
N ASP A 267 -5.71 14.59 7.07
CA ASP A 267 -6.95 14.50 6.30
C ASP A 267 -7.05 13.10 5.68
N PRO A 268 -8.16 12.34 5.84
CA PRO A 268 -8.29 10.97 5.36
C PRO A 268 -8.38 10.84 3.83
N PHE A 269 -7.26 11.09 3.14
CA PHE A 269 -7.10 10.82 1.71
C PHE A 269 -6.33 9.51 1.48
N PRO A 270 -6.99 8.44 1.01
CA PRO A 270 -6.35 7.12 0.94
C PRO A 270 -5.32 6.97 -0.18
N VAL A 271 -5.41 7.77 -1.25
CA VAL A 271 -4.54 7.64 -2.44
C VAL A 271 -3.47 8.70 -2.41
N LEU A 272 -2.20 8.28 -2.28
CA LEU A 272 -1.04 9.14 -2.36
C LEU A 272 -0.62 9.40 -3.81
N MET A 273 -0.70 8.36 -4.64
CA MET A 273 -0.38 8.40 -6.07
C MET A 273 -1.46 7.65 -6.83
N LYS A 274 -2.10 8.33 -7.78
CA LYS A 274 -3.09 7.72 -8.68
C LYS A 274 -2.47 6.57 -9.46
N ARG A 275 -3.27 5.57 -9.82
CA ARG A 275 -2.86 4.47 -10.70
C ARG A 275 -2.39 5.04 -12.04
N GLN A 276 -1.12 4.83 -12.35
CA GLN A 276 -0.52 5.26 -13.61
C GLN A 276 0.73 4.43 -13.90
N ARG A 277 1.13 4.41 -15.17
CA ARG A 277 2.40 3.79 -15.56
C ARG A 277 3.54 4.73 -15.18
N LEU A 278 4.56 4.23 -14.49
CA LEU A 278 5.63 5.07 -13.95
C LEU A 278 6.93 4.89 -14.74
N PRO A 279 7.53 5.98 -15.27
CA PRO A 279 8.85 5.92 -15.88
C PRO A 279 9.92 5.76 -14.80
N LYS A 280 10.88 4.87 -15.04
CA LYS A 280 12.05 4.66 -14.18
C LYS A 280 13.20 5.55 -14.63
N THR A 281 13.48 5.56 -15.94
CA THR A 281 14.51 6.38 -16.56
C THR A 281 13.93 7.11 -17.77
N LEU A 282 14.08 8.43 -17.80
CA LEU A 282 13.69 9.28 -18.94
C LEU A 282 14.90 9.50 -19.85
N LEU A 283 14.68 9.54 -21.17
CA LEU A 283 15.71 9.94 -22.13
C LEU A 283 15.95 11.45 -22.02
N ASP A 284 17.22 11.86 -21.97
CA ASP A 284 17.66 13.27 -21.98
C ASP A 284 17.45 13.97 -23.36
N LYS A 285 16.41 13.61 -24.11
CA LYS A 285 16.14 14.19 -25.42
C LYS A 285 15.20 15.39 -25.28
N ASN A 286 15.73 16.53 -25.68
CA ASN A 286 15.09 17.85 -25.87
C ASN A 286 15.07 18.78 -24.65
N LYS A 287 16.22 19.43 -24.39
CA LYS A 287 16.31 20.70 -23.63
C LYS A 287 15.52 21.87 -24.26
N ASN A 288 14.90 21.66 -25.43
CA ASN A 288 14.24 22.72 -26.20
C ASN A 288 12.82 23.06 -25.71
N PHE A 289 12.17 22.19 -24.92
CA PHE A 289 10.84 22.47 -24.38
C PHE A 289 10.75 22.07 -22.90
N PRO A 290 10.18 22.92 -22.02
CA PRO A 290 10.04 22.61 -20.62
C PRO A 290 8.99 21.50 -20.41
N SER A 291 9.31 20.53 -19.55
CA SER A 291 8.45 19.38 -19.19
C SER A 291 7.12 19.77 -18.52
N CYS A 292 6.88 21.06 -18.28
CA CYS A 292 5.63 21.56 -17.70
C CYS A 292 4.51 21.76 -18.72
N VAL A 293 4.77 21.62 -20.02
CA VAL A 293 3.80 21.95 -21.10
C VAL A 293 3.19 20.70 -21.74
N LEU A 294 3.91 19.57 -21.77
CA LEU A 294 3.45 18.33 -22.41
C LEU A 294 3.55 17.15 -21.44
N GLU A 295 2.57 16.24 -21.52
CA GLU A 295 2.63 14.96 -20.80
C GLU A 295 3.78 14.10 -21.35
N ILE A 296 4.41 13.32 -20.47
CA ILE A 296 5.52 12.44 -20.84
C ILE A 296 5.02 11.42 -21.87
N THR A 297 5.59 11.46 -23.07
CA THR A 297 5.22 10.52 -24.13
C THR A 297 6.00 9.22 -24.02
N ASP A 298 5.45 8.11 -24.52
CA ASP A 298 6.11 6.79 -24.53
C ASP A 298 7.49 6.82 -25.22
N SER A 299 7.72 7.78 -26.12
CA SER A 299 8.99 7.96 -26.84
C SER A 299 10.09 8.60 -25.98
N GLU A 300 9.73 9.27 -24.89
CA GLU A 300 10.64 9.94 -23.96
C GLU A 300 11.08 9.01 -22.83
N VAL A 301 10.40 7.88 -22.63
CA VAL A 301 10.70 6.94 -21.56
C VAL A 301 11.67 5.87 -22.04
N GLN A 302 12.83 5.76 -21.39
CA GLN A 302 13.81 4.73 -21.70
C GLN A 302 13.45 3.39 -21.07
N GLU A 303 13.05 3.43 -19.80
CA GLU A 303 12.74 2.23 -19.02
C GLU A 303 11.52 2.49 -18.13
N TRP A 304 10.58 1.53 -18.15
CA TRP A 304 9.40 1.51 -17.28
C TRP A 304 9.67 0.63 -16.07
N TYR A 305 9.01 0.94 -14.95
CA TYR A 305 9.07 0.05 -13.78
C TYR A 305 8.51 -1.33 -14.10
N SER A 306 9.26 -2.36 -13.72
CA SER A 306 8.92 -3.77 -13.89
C SER A 306 8.67 -4.42 -12.52
N PRO A 307 7.95 -5.54 -12.40
CA PRO A 307 7.83 -6.24 -11.12
C PRO A 307 9.20 -6.61 -10.54
N THR A 308 10.21 -6.84 -11.37
CA THR A 308 11.58 -7.17 -10.89
C THR A 308 12.23 -6.05 -10.09
N ASP A 309 11.78 -4.80 -10.25
CA ASP A 309 12.31 -3.67 -9.51
C ASP A 309 11.85 -3.62 -8.05
N PHE A 310 10.72 -4.27 -7.74
CA PHE A 310 10.11 -4.33 -6.42
C PHE A 310 10.61 -5.56 -5.66
N ALA A 311 11.39 -5.34 -4.61
CA ALA A 311 11.92 -6.39 -3.74
C ALA A 311 11.93 -5.92 -2.29
N ILE A 312 11.77 -6.86 -1.35
CA ILE A 312 11.85 -6.57 0.09
C ILE A 312 13.28 -6.09 0.43
N GLY A 313 13.38 -5.05 1.27
CA GLY A 313 14.64 -4.44 1.67
C GLY A 313 15.21 -3.44 0.67
N LYS A 314 14.65 -3.34 -0.54
CA LYS A 314 15.09 -2.37 -1.56
C LYS A 314 14.35 -1.05 -1.40
N SER A 315 15.09 0.05 -1.55
CA SER A 315 14.52 1.39 -1.66
C SER A 315 14.15 1.70 -3.12
N LEU A 316 12.95 2.24 -3.32
CA LEU A 316 12.34 2.51 -4.61
C LEU A 316 11.97 4.00 -4.71
N THR A 317 12.37 4.67 -5.78
CA THR A 317 12.13 6.10 -5.96
C THR A 317 11.00 6.34 -6.98
N LEU A 318 9.79 6.63 -6.51
CA LEU A 318 8.63 6.91 -7.37
C LEU A 318 8.33 8.41 -7.39
N LEU A 319 8.40 9.06 -8.56
CA LEU A 319 8.15 10.50 -8.75
C LEU A 319 8.92 11.39 -7.75
N GLY A 320 10.18 11.05 -7.47
CA GLY A 320 11.04 11.79 -6.55
C GLY A 320 10.85 11.45 -5.06
N ARG A 321 9.94 10.54 -4.70
CA ARG A 321 9.75 10.06 -3.32
C ARG A 321 10.36 8.67 -3.13
N THR A 322 11.14 8.50 -2.07
CA THR A 322 11.82 7.24 -1.76
C THR A 322 11.01 6.38 -0.79
N PHE A 323 10.65 5.18 -1.22
CA PHE A 323 9.89 4.19 -0.46
C PHE A 323 10.79 3.00 -0.12
N LEU A 324 10.85 2.61 1.16
CA LEU A 324 11.50 1.39 1.61
C LEU A 324 10.46 0.27 1.69
N ILE A 325 10.57 -0.74 0.83
CA ILE A 325 9.69 -1.90 0.87
C ILE A 325 10.17 -2.84 1.97
N TYR A 326 9.29 -3.23 2.87
CA TYR A 326 9.66 -4.05 4.03
C TYR A 326 8.91 -5.37 4.13
N ASP A 327 7.75 -5.47 3.50
CA ASP A 327 6.95 -6.69 3.49
C ASP A 327 6.10 -6.75 2.20
N CYS A 328 5.59 -7.93 1.87
CA CYS A 328 4.76 -8.14 0.69
C CYS A 328 3.68 -9.20 0.94
N ASP A 329 2.57 -9.10 0.22
CA ASP A 329 1.40 -9.95 0.43
C ASP A 329 1.65 -11.41 0.00
N LYS A 330 0.90 -12.36 0.56
CA LYS A 330 1.10 -13.79 0.28
C LYS A 330 0.94 -14.15 -1.21
N PHE A 331 0.01 -13.48 -1.90
CA PHE A 331 -0.13 -13.62 -3.35
C PHE A 331 1.14 -13.21 -4.10
N THR A 332 1.76 -12.09 -3.69
CA THR A 332 3.00 -11.62 -4.31
C THR A 332 4.14 -12.59 -4.09
N GLN A 333 4.31 -13.10 -2.87
CA GLN A 333 5.33 -14.11 -2.56
C GLN A 333 5.20 -15.32 -3.48
N ASN A 334 3.98 -15.84 -3.68
CA ASN A 334 3.74 -16.96 -4.59
C ASN A 334 4.05 -16.60 -6.05
N PHE A 335 3.63 -15.42 -6.51
CA PHE A 335 3.92 -14.96 -7.87
C PHE A 335 5.42 -14.85 -8.14
N TYR A 336 6.20 -14.29 -7.19
CA TYR A 336 7.65 -14.19 -7.34
C TYR A 336 8.35 -15.55 -7.27
N ARG A 337 7.84 -16.50 -6.47
CA ARG A 337 8.33 -17.89 -6.45
C ARG A 337 8.12 -18.57 -7.79
N GLU A 338 6.92 -18.46 -8.36
CA GLU A 338 6.56 -19.13 -9.62
C GLU A 338 7.26 -18.49 -10.83
N LYS A 339 7.24 -17.16 -10.94
CA LYS A 339 7.72 -16.46 -12.13
C LYS A 339 9.23 -16.20 -12.13
N TYR A 340 9.81 -15.91 -10.96
CA TYR A 340 11.21 -15.49 -10.83
C TYR A 340 12.06 -16.44 -9.98
N GLY A 341 11.47 -17.47 -9.36
CA GLY A 341 12.20 -18.43 -8.51
C GLY A 341 12.72 -17.84 -7.19
N ILE A 342 12.24 -16.66 -6.78
CA ILE A 342 12.69 -15.99 -5.55
C ILE A 342 11.99 -16.64 -4.36
N THR A 343 12.76 -17.10 -3.36
CA THR A 343 12.25 -17.79 -2.16
C THR A 343 12.42 -16.99 -0.87
N ASP A 344 13.30 -16.00 -0.87
CA ASP A 344 13.58 -15.16 0.30
C ASP A 344 12.60 -13.98 0.38
N PHE A 345 11.75 -14.02 1.41
CA PHE A 345 10.78 -12.96 1.71
C PHE A 345 10.78 -12.61 3.20
N GLN A 346 11.95 -12.61 3.85
CA GLN A 346 12.03 -12.22 5.25
C GLN A 346 11.56 -10.76 5.44
N PRO A 347 10.49 -10.51 6.23
CA PRO A 347 10.02 -9.15 6.47
C PRO A 347 11.07 -8.34 7.24
N LEU A 348 11.28 -7.09 6.83
CA LEU A 348 12.18 -6.18 7.53
C LEU A 348 11.47 -5.54 8.73
N GLU A 349 11.98 -5.76 9.95
CA GLU A 349 11.43 -5.17 11.16
C GLU A 349 11.72 -3.67 11.24
N ILE A 350 10.72 -2.80 10.95
CA ILE A 350 10.84 -1.35 11.16
C ILE A 350 10.22 -0.93 12.49
N ASN A 351 10.56 -1.65 13.56
CA ASN A 351 10.12 -1.26 14.89
C ASN A 351 11.00 -0.09 15.38
N LYS A 352 10.40 1.10 15.50
CA LYS A 352 10.99 2.17 16.31
C LYS A 352 11.13 1.63 17.73
N LYS A 353 12.35 1.62 18.28
CA LYS A 353 12.56 1.25 19.69
C LYS A 353 11.61 2.08 20.54
N PRO A 354 10.75 1.45 21.39
CA PRO A 354 9.90 2.21 22.28
C PRO A 354 10.78 3.11 23.14
N LEU A 355 10.37 4.35 23.35
CA LEU A 355 11.10 5.26 24.21
C LEU A 355 11.21 4.63 25.60
N GLU A 356 12.44 4.45 26.07
CA GLU A 356 12.70 4.00 27.43
C GLU A 356 12.13 5.06 28.38
N LYS A 357 11.16 4.65 29.19
CA LYS A 357 10.63 5.54 30.23
C LYS A 357 11.75 5.76 31.24
N VAL A 358 12.11 7.01 31.48
CA VAL A 358 13.04 7.36 32.56
C VAL A 358 12.44 6.84 33.88
N PRO A 359 13.12 5.92 34.59
CA PRO A 359 12.60 5.39 35.85
C PRO A 359 12.52 6.53 36.86
N GLN A 360 11.34 6.68 37.48
CA GLN A 360 11.17 7.64 38.56
C GLN A 360 11.79 7.06 39.83
N VAL A 361 12.91 7.64 40.27
CA VAL A 361 13.60 7.24 41.50
C VAL A 361 12.97 7.98 42.68
N ILE A 362 12.70 7.27 43.76
CA ILE A 362 12.18 7.85 45.01
C ILE A 362 13.31 8.64 45.67
N PRO A 363 13.08 9.91 46.07
CA PRO A 363 14.12 10.70 46.72
C PRO A 363 14.51 10.12 48.09
N PRO A 364 15.74 10.39 48.56
CA PRO A 364 16.19 9.97 49.89
C PRO A 364 15.30 10.55 51.00
N TYR A 365 15.24 9.83 52.12
CA TYR A 365 14.40 10.21 53.25
C TYR A 365 14.94 11.47 53.94
N ASN A 366 14.04 12.42 54.25
CA ASN A 366 14.39 13.74 54.78
C ASN A 366 14.62 13.79 56.30
N GLY A 367 14.45 12.67 57.03
CA GLY A 367 14.66 12.58 58.48
C GLY A 367 13.48 13.04 59.35
N PHE A 368 12.35 13.44 58.77
CA PHE A 368 11.16 13.88 59.52
C PHE A 368 10.06 12.83 59.51
N GLY A 369 9.38 12.63 60.64
CA GLY A 369 8.27 11.68 60.74
C GLY A 369 8.71 10.21 60.73
N ILE A 370 7.82 9.33 60.28
CA ILE A 370 8.09 7.90 60.11
C ILE A 370 8.41 7.65 58.63
N LEU A 371 9.32 6.73 58.33
CA LEU A 371 9.77 6.45 56.95
C LEU A 371 8.60 6.02 56.06
N GLU A 372 7.76 5.11 56.55
CA GLU A 372 6.59 4.60 55.83
C GLU A 372 5.54 5.68 55.54
N ASP A 373 5.42 6.68 56.42
CA ASP A 373 4.50 7.81 56.27
C ASP A 373 5.06 8.85 55.30
N SER A 374 6.36 9.16 55.42
CA SER A 374 7.03 10.13 54.54
C SER A 374 7.16 9.64 53.10
N LEU A 375 7.28 8.33 52.91
CA LEU A 375 7.28 7.70 51.59
C LEU A 375 5.97 7.99 50.83
N GLN A 376 4.83 8.11 51.52
CA GLN A 376 3.54 8.36 50.89
C GLN A 376 3.46 9.73 50.23
N ASN A 377 4.20 10.72 50.75
CA ASN A 377 4.32 12.05 50.12
C ASN A 377 5.01 11.99 48.75
N CYS A 378 5.87 11.00 48.53
CA CYS A 378 6.56 10.80 47.25
C CYS A 378 5.72 9.95 46.28
N LEU A 379 4.88 9.05 46.81
CA LEU A 379 4.06 8.14 46.00
C LEU A 379 2.77 8.78 45.47
N SER A 380 2.17 9.71 46.23
CA SER A 380 0.92 10.35 45.86
C SER A 380 0.87 11.81 46.27
N LEU A 381 0.18 12.64 45.48
CA LEU A 381 -0.06 14.06 45.80
C LEU A 381 -0.84 14.23 47.11
N PHE A 382 -1.78 13.32 47.38
CA PHE A 382 -2.52 13.29 48.64
C PHE A 382 -2.02 12.08 49.45
N PRO A 383 -1.17 12.29 50.46
CA PRO A 383 -0.59 11.20 51.22
C PRO A 383 -1.68 10.42 51.91
N LYS A 384 -1.63 9.09 51.76
CA LYS A 384 -2.52 8.18 52.45
C LYS A 384 -1.80 7.63 53.66
N PRO A 385 -2.47 7.49 54.82
CA PRO A 385 -1.82 6.89 55.98
C PRO A 385 -1.34 5.47 55.63
N PRO A 386 -0.12 5.10 56.04
CA PRO A 386 0.42 3.77 55.79
C PRO A 386 -0.49 2.72 56.43
N ARG A 387 -0.75 1.63 55.70
CA ARG A 387 -1.57 0.53 56.19
C ARG A 387 -0.74 -0.31 57.15
N LYS A 388 -1.31 -0.59 58.33
CA LYS A 388 -0.74 -1.51 59.31
C LYS A 388 -1.19 -2.93 59.01
N ASP A 389 -0.38 -3.92 59.39
CA ASP A 389 -0.71 -5.34 59.24
C ASP A 389 -1.72 -5.76 60.33
N ILE A 390 -3.00 -5.50 60.06
CA ILE A 390 -4.09 -5.75 61.00
C ILE A 390 -4.17 -7.25 61.39
N ILE A 391 -3.90 -8.15 60.44
CA ILE A 391 -3.91 -9.60 60.67
C ILE A 391 -2.87 -9.97 61.73
N LYS A 392 -1.62 -9.53 61.55
CA LYS A 392 -0.54 -9.75 62.50
C LYS A 392 -0.86 -9.17 63.88
N MET A 393 -1.43 -7.96 63.91
CA MET A 393 -1.83 -7.29 65.15
C MET A 393 -2.90 -8.08 65.93
N LEU A 394 -3.87 -8.69 65.23
CA LEU A 394 -4.95 -9.47 65.84
C LEU A 394 -4.48 -10.86 66.28
N GLU A 395 -3.75 -11.58 65.44
CA GLU A 395 -3.28 -12.95 65.72
C GLU A 395 -2.25 -13.00 66.85
N ASN A 396 -1.39 -11.98 66.93
CA ASN A 396 -0.33 -11.89 67.93
C ASN A 396 -0.67 -10.93 69.06
N ASN A 397 -1.95 -10.55 69.20
CA ASN A 397 -2.40 -9.76 70.32
C ASN A 397 -2.11 -10.49 71.64
N LEU A 398 -1.61 -9.76 72.63
CA LEU A 398 -1.17 -10.27 73.95
C LEU A 398 0.01 -11.26 73.95
N LYS A 399 0.54 -11.66 72.79
CA LYS A 399 1.74 -12.51 72.72
C LYS A 399 3.00 -11.66 72.88
N VAL A 400 3.72 -11.88 73.97
CA VAL A 400 4.93 -11.12 74.32
C VAL A 400 6.04 -12.09 74.69
N LEU A 401 7.18 -11.99 74.00
CA LEU A 401 8.36 -12.78 74.29
C LEU A 401 9.24 -12.00 75.27
N ARG A 402 9.58 -12.61 76.41
CA ARG A 402 10.35 -11.96 77.47
C ARG A 402 11.69 -12.64 77.64
N TYR A 403 12.73 -11.82 77.67
CA TYR A 403 14.10 -12.23 77.82
C TYR A 403 14.74 -11.47 78.98
N GLN A 404 15.59 -12.15 79.74
CA GLN A 404 16.46 -11.50 80.69
C GLN A 404 17.72 -11.06 79.95
N VAL A 405 18.08 -9.79 80.12
CA VAL A 405 19.26 -9.21 79.46
C VAL A 405 20.11 -8.46 80.48
N ALA A 406 21.42 -8.54 80.33
CA ALA A 406 22.39 -7.79 81.11
C ALA A 406 22.99 -6.66 80.26
N LEU A 407 23.21 -5.50 80.87
CA LEU A 407 23.82 -4.36 80.18
C LEU A 407 25.35 -4.53 80.11
N GLU A 408 25.90 -4.55 78.90
CA GLU A 408 27.34 -4.53 78.64
C GLU A 408 27.82 -3.07 78.69
N SER A 409 28.23 -2.62 79.89
CA SER A 409 28.73 -1.26 80.15
C SER A 409 30.17 -1.30 80.68
N PRO A 410 31.03 -0.33 80.30
CA PRO A 410 32.36 -0.19 80.90
C PRO A 410 32.29 0.22 82.38
N VAL A 411 31.16 0.77 82.83
CA VAL A 411 30.93 1.21 84.20
C VAL A 411 30.68 -0.01 85.11
N PRO A 412 31.47 -0.22 86.18
CA PRO A 412 31.36 -1.42 87.01
C PRO A 412 30.03 -1.51 87.76
N GLU A 413 29.41 -0.38 88.09
CA GLU A 413 28.11 -0.31 88.75
C GLU A 413 26.97 -0.88 87.89
N ASP A 414 27.11 -0.81 86.56
CA ASP A 414 26.09 -1.28 85.61
C ASP A 414 26.18 -2.77 85.32
N LYS A 415 27.32 -3.43 85.59
CA LYS A 415 27.57 -4.83 85.20
C LYS A 415 26.61 -5.83 85.84
N ASN A 416 26.10 -5.51 87.03
CA ASN A 416 25.20 -6.38 87.78
C ASN A 416 23.72 -6.03 87.55
N ARG A 417 23.41 -5.07 86.67
CA ARG A 417 22.02 -4.66 86.39
C ARG A 417 21.41 -5.62 85.38
N LEU A 418 20.28 -6.20 85.79
CA LEU A 418 19.49 -7.13 84.99
C LEU A 418 18.23 -6.43 84.52
N PHE A 419 17.90 -6.60 83.25
CA PHE A 419 16.74 -6.01 82.62
C PHE A 419 15.89 -7.12 82.00
N ILE A 420 14.61 -6.82 81.82
CA ILE A 420 13.65 -7.67 81.12
C ILE A 420 13.36 -7.01 79.79
N LEU A 421 13.79 -7.63 78.70
CA LEU A 421 13.46 -7.26 77.34
C LEU A 421 12.15 -7.96 76.95
N SER A 422 11.12 -7.18 76.66
CA SER A 422 9.83 -7.65 76.17
C SER A 422 9.68 -7.31 74.69
N TYR A 423 9.63 -8.33 73.84
CA TYR A 423 9.32 -8.22 72.41
C TYR A 423 7.83 -8.45 72.17
N PHE A 424 7.16 -7.47 71.58
CA PHE A 424 5.73 -7.50 71.28
C PHE A 424 5.51 -7.93 69.83
N LEU A 425 4.97 -9.15 69.63
CA LEU A 425 4.77 -9.75 68.31
C LEU A 425 3.67 -9.07 67.48
N SER A 426 2.80 -8.26 68.11
CA SER A 426 1.73 -7.52 67.44
C SER A 426 2.25 -6.40 66.53
N ASP A 427 3.30 -5.69 66.96
CA ASP A 427 3.78 -4.45 66.33
C ASP A 427 5.30 -4.45 66.05
N ASP A 428 6.00 -5.54 66.37
CA ASP A 428 7.47 -5.68 66.30
C ASP A 428 8.20 -4.62 67.12
N THR A 429 7.69 -4.34 68.33
CA THR A 429 8.28 -3.35 69.22
C THR A 429 9.00 -4.02 70.37
N ILE A 430 10.06 -3.37 70.85
CA ILE A 430 10.84 -3.80 72.01
C ILE A 430 10.58 -2.81 73.15
N GLY A 431 10.35 -3.33 74.34
CA GLY A 431 10.36 -2.57 75.60
C GLY A 431 11.36 -3.19 76.57
N ILE A 432 12.11 -2.36 77.29
CA ILE A 432 13.10 -2.82 78.27
C ILE A 432 12.67 -2.29 79.64
N TYR A 433 12.58 -3.17 80.62
CA TYR A 433 12.16 -2.86 81.98
C TYR A 433 13.18 -3.38 82.99
N GLU A 434 13.61 -2.50 83.89
CA GLU A 434 14.48 -2.84 85.00
C GLU A 434 13.65 -3.15 86.24
N PRO A 435 13.65 -4.39 86.76
CA PRO A 435 13.00 -4.71 88.02
C PRO A 435 13.67 -3.96 89.19
N PRO A 436 12.89 -3.38 90.13
CA PRO A 436 13.44 -2.67 91.27
C PRO A 436 14.10 -3.64 92.26
N VAL A 437 15.40 -3.44 92.52
CA VAL A 437 16.18 -4.24 93.49
C VAL A 437 16.36 -3.46 94.79
N LYS A 438 15.96 -4.05 95.92
CA LYS A 438 16.13 -3.44 97.25
C LYS A 438 17.63 -3.20 97.53
N ASN A 439 17.95 -2.06 98.14
CA ASN A 439 19.31 -1.68 98.55
C ASN A 439 20.33 -1.52 97.39
N SER A 440 19.89 -1.43 96.14
CA SER A 440 20.78 -1.22 94.98
C SER A 440 21.21 0.24 94.79
N GLY A 441 20.46 1.20 95.36
CA GLY A 441 20.69 2.64 95.17
C GLY A 441 20.23 3.17 93.81
N ILE A 442 19.76 2.32 92.90
CA ILE A 442 19.29 2.68 91.56
C ILE A 442 17.77 2.50 91.49
N PRO A 443 17.00 3.53 91.12
CA PRO A 443 15.56 3.38 90.92
C PRO A 443 15.31 2.51 89.68
N GLY A 444 14.73 1.32 89.90
CA GLY A 444 14.24 0.48 88.82
C GLY A 444 13.04 1.11 88.10
N GLY A 445 12.71 0.59 86.92
CA GLY A 445 11.58 1.05 86.14
C GLY A 445 11.74 0.82 84.65
N LYS A 446 10.96 1.54 83.85
CA LYS A 446 10.99 1.41 82.39
C LYS A 446 12.26 2.06 81.83
N TYR A 447 13.18 1.24 81.33
CA TYR A 447 14.41 1.69 80.69
C TYR A 447 14.16 2.14 79.24
N LEU A 448 13.38 1.35 78.48
CA LEU A 448 12.95 1.69 77.13
C LEU A 448 11.43 1.52 76.98
N LYS A 449 10.75 2.58 76.55
CA LYS A 449 9.34 2.50 76.14
C LYS A 449 9.24 1.72 74.84
N ARG A 450 8.14 0.96 74.67
CA ARG A 450 7.79 0.24 73.45
C ARG A 450 8.09 1.05 72.19
N THR A 451 9.14 0.67 71.48
CA THR A 451 9.66 1.35 70.29
C THR A 451 10.20 0.29 69.33
N ARG A 452 10.14 0.55 68.01
CA ARG A 452 10.83 -0.29 67.03
C ARG A 452 12.32 0.04 67.04
N VAL A 453 13.17 -0.99 67.15
CA VAL A 453 14.62 -0.81 67.25
C VAL A 453 15.26 -1.33 65.96
N ALA A 454 15.99 -0.46 65.27
CA ALA A 454 16.75 -0.80 64.07
C ALA A 454 18.08 -1.48 64.43
N LYS A 455 18.52 -2.43 63.60
CA LYS A 455 19.83 -3.06 63.71
C LYS A 455 20.94 -2.05 63.44
N PRO A 456 22.10 -2.18 64.11
CA PRO A 456 23.25 -1.32 63.86
C PRO A 456 23.79 -1.54 62.44
N GLY A 457 24.25 -0.47 61.79
CA GLY A 457 24.92 -0.52 60.49
C GLY A 457 24.03 -0.29 59.25
N PHE A 458 22.72 -0.13 59.41
CA PHE A 458 21.81 0.20 58.30
C PHE A 458 21.53 1.71 58.20
N THR A 459 21.43 2.23 56.98
CA THR A 459 21.07 3.63 56.73
C THR A 459 19.63 3.92 57.18
N PRO A 460 19.31 5.14 57.66
CA PRO A 460 17.95 5.52 58.05
C PRO A 460 16.91 5.36 56.93
N GLU A 461 17.37 5.32 55.67
CA GLU A 461 16.57 5.12 54.45
C GLU A 461 16.12 3.68 54.22
N ASN A 462 16.83 2.70 54.79
CA ASN A 462 16.46 1.28 54.71
C ASN A 462 16.73 0.59 56.06
N PRO A 463 15.97 0.94 57.11
CA PRO A 463 16.17 0.39 58.44
C PRO A 463 15.69 -1.06 58.48
N ILE A 464 16.61 -1.98 58.80
CA ILE A 464 16.24 -3.36 59.14
C ILE A 464 16.02 -3.42 60.65
N TYR A 465 14.83 -3.83 61.07
CA TYR A 465 14.47 -3.94 62.49
C TYR A 465 14.86 -5.29 63.08
N TYR A 466 15.02 -5.34 64.41
CA TYR A 466 15.22 -6.60 65.13
C TYR A 466 13.98 -7.48 65.10
N GLU A 467 14.18 -8.76 64.85
CA GLU A 467 13.13 -9.79 64.82
C GLU A 467 13.38 -10.85 65.91
N PRO A 468 12.37 -11.67 66.27
CA PRO A 468 12.57 -12.74 67.24
C PRO A 468 13.66 -13.75 66.87
N ALA A 469 13.96 -13.86 65.56
CA ALA A 469 15.03 -14.69 65.04
C ALA A 469 16.43 -14.26 65.53
N ASP A 470 16.63 -12.97 65.85
CA ASP A 470 17.91 -12.41 66.27
C ASP A 470 18.20 -12.63 67.77
N PHE A 471 17.20 -13.06 68.54
CA PHE A 471 17.32 -13.25 69.99
C PHE A 471 17.75 -14.67 70.33
N THR A 472 19.06 -14.90 70.36
CA THR A 472 19.68 -16.15 70.81
C THR A 472 20.30 -15.98 72.19
N ILE A 473 20.38 -17.03 72.98
CA ILE A 473 21.00 -16.92 74.31
C ILE A 473 22.49 -16.67 74.15
N GLY A 474 22.97 -15.60 74.79
CA GLY A 474 24.34 -15.09 74.66
C GLY A 474 24.56 -14.08 73.54
N SER A 475 23.57 -13.80 72.67
CA SER A 475 23.75 -12.75 71.66
C SER A 475 23.64 -11.34 72.24
N THR A 476 24.35 -10.41 71.60
CA THR A 476 24.35 -8.99 71.94
C THR A 476 23.38 -8.23 71.03
N ILE A 477 22.46 -7.49 71.62
CA ILE A 477 21.53 -6.58 70.95
C ILE A 477 21.99 -5.15 71.21
N GLU A 478 22.10 -4.35 70.15
CA GLU A 478 22.41 -2.93 70.28
C GLU A 478 21.12 -2.11 70.20
N VAL A 479 20.85 -1.34 71.25
CA VAL A 479 19.64 -0.54 71.40
C VAL A 479 20.04 0.90 71.74
N PHE A 480 19.92 1.80 70.76
CA PHE A 480 20.28 3.22 70.89
C PHE A 480 21.69 3.46 71.47
N GLY A 481 22.67 2.67 71.03
CA GLY A 481 24.08 2.76 71.48
C GLY A 481 24.40 1.99 72.76
N HIS A 482 23.41 1.38 73.42
CA HIS A 482 23.63 0.48 74.55
C HIS A 482 23.61 -0.98 74.09
N ARG A 483 24.56 -1.78 74.57
CA ARG A 483 24.69 -3.19 74.23
C ARG A 483 24.11 -4.06 75.35
N PHE A 484 23.13 -4.88 75.02
CA PHE A 484 22.49 -5.81 75.94
C PHE A 484 22.81 -7.24 75.55
N VAL A 485 23.30 -8.04 76.48
CA VAL A 485 23.55 -9.47 76.27
C VAL A 485 22.37 -10.26 76.80
N ILE A 486 21.80 -11.13 75.98
CA ILE A 486 20.70 -12.01 76.40
C ILE A 486 21.26 -13.10 77.31
N THR A 487 20.85 -13.11 78.57
CA THR A 487 21.31 -14.09 79.55
C THR A 487 20.34 -15.25 79.73
N ASP A 488 19.04 -14.97 79.72
CA ASP A 488 17.98 -15.96 79.96
C ASP A 488 16.72 -15.62 79.14
N ALA A 489 15.77 -16.56 79.05
CA ALA A 489 14.47 -16.39 78.41
C ALA A 489 13.34 -16.95 79.30
N ASP A 490 12.11 -16.48 79.10
CA ASP A 490 10.94 -17.10 79.72
C ASP A 490 10.62 -18.46 79.07
N GLU A 491 10.08 -19.41 79.84
CA GLU A 491 9.63 -20.71 79.31
C GLU A 491 8.54 -20.56 78.22
N TYR A 492 7.72 -19.50 78.33
CA TYR A 492 6.75 -19.14 77.30
C TYR A 492 7.40 -18.90 75.93
N VAL A 493 8.60 -18.32 75.90
CA VAL A 493 9.33 -18.05 74.64
C VAL A 493 9.68 -19.35 73.94
N LEU A 494 10.20 -20.33 74.70
CA LEU A 494 10.54 -21.64 74.16
C LEU A 494 9.29 -22.32 73.59
N ASN A 495 8.21 -22.40 74.37
CA ASN A 495 6.96 -23.03 73.92
C ASN A 495 6.38 -22.34 72.67
N TYR A 496 6.43 -21.00 72.62
CA TYR A 496 5.96 -20.25 71.47
C TYR A 496 6.81 -20.50 70.22
N MET A 497 8.14 -20.48 70.35
CA MET A 497 9.02 -20.72 69.21
C MET A 497 8.95 -22.17 68.73
N GLU A 498 8.78 -23.15 69.61
CA GLU A 498 8.58 -24.56 69.22
C GLU A 498 7.26 -24.79 68.49
N ALA A 499 6.18 -24.15 68.96
CA ALA A 499 4.88 -24.20 68.28
C ALA A 499 4.93 -23.58 66.87
N ASN A 500 5.87 -22.67 66.63
CA ASN A 500 6.07 -21.98 65.35
C ASN A 500 7.47 -22.28 64.78
N ALA A 501 7.93 -23.53 64.89
CA ALA A 501 9.31 -23.88 64.55
C ALA A 501 9.68 -23.64 63.07
N GLU A 502 8.70 -23.61 62.17
CA GLU A 502 8.91 -23.37 60.74
C GLU A 502 9.27 -21.90 60.42
N SER A 503 8.87 -20.94 61.26
CA SER A 503 9.09 -19.51 61.01
C SER A 503 10.39 -18.96 61.60
N PHE A 504 11.12 -19.76 62.39
CA PHE A 504 12.33 -19.33 63.10
C PHE A 504 13.56 -20.14 62.69
N PRO A 505 14.77 -19.53 62.70
CA PRO A 505 16.01 -20.26 62.45
C PRO A 505 16.23 -21.39 63.47
N ALA A 506 16.64 -22.56 62.98
CA ALA A 506 16.91 -23.72 63.83
C ALA A 506 17.97 -23.45 64.90
N ALA A 507 18.95 -22.58 64.60
CA ALA A 507 20.01 -22.19 65.54
C ALA A 507 19.45 -21.46 66.78
N THR A 508 18.46 -20.58 66.60
CA THR A 508 17.83 -19.83 67.70
C THR A 508 17.05 -20.76 68.62
N LEU A 509 16.31 -21.71 68.04
CA LEU A 509 15.58 -22.74 68.78
C LEU A 509 16.51 -23.68 69.57
N GLN A 510 17.61 -24.11 68.95
CA GLN A 510 18.59 -24.98 69.59
C GLN A 510 19.26 -24.29 70.79
N SER A 511 19.65 -23.02 70.63
CA SER A 511 20.21 -22.20 71.70
C SER A 511 19.29 -22.14 72.92
N LEU A 512 17.98 -21.93 72.71
CA LEU A 512 17.00 -21.95 73.79
C LEU A 512 16.86 -23.34 74.42
N ARG A 513 16.72 -24.40 73.62
CA ARG A 513 16.63 -25.78 74.12
C ARG A 513 17.82 -26.16 74.99
N ASP A 514 19.02 -25.84 74.55
CA ASP A 514 20.25 -26.18 75.27
C ASP A 514 20.33 -25.46 76.62
N HIS A 515 19.82 -24.23 76.73
CA HIS A 515 19.76 -23.49 77.99
C HIS A 515 18.70 -24.03 78.97
N PHE A 516 17.54 -24.49 78.48
CA PHE A 516 16.46 -25.03 79.33
C PHE A 516 16.64 -26.51 79.71
N ARG A 517 17.38 -27.31 78.93
CA ARG A 517 17.71 -28.72 79.23
C ARG A 517 18.18 -28.96 80.68
N PRO A 518 19.16 -28.23 81.23
CA PRO A 518 19.61 -28.45 82.61
C PRO A 518 18.55 -28.11 83.67
N ARG A 519 17.61 -27.17 83.40
CA ARG A 519 16.54 -26.82 84.33
C ARG A 519 15.44 -27.88 84.40
N GLN A 520 15.08 -28.49 83.27
CA GLN A 520 14.10 -29.58 83.24
C GLN A 520 14.60 -30.82 83.99
N VAL A 521 15.88 -31.18 83.83
CA VAL A 521 16.47 -32.33 84.56
C VAL A 521 16.40 -32.14 86.08
N VAL A 522 16.58 -30.91 86.59
CA VAL A 522 16.48 -30.60 88.02
C VAL A 522 15.02 -30.66 88.52
N VAL A 523 14.06 -30.18 87.74
CA VAL A 523 12.63 -30.24 88.08
C VAL A 523 12.11 -31.68 88.06
N ASP A 524 12.50 -32.48 87.07
CA ASP A 524 12.11 -33.90 86.97
C ASP A 524 12.69 -34.75 88.11
N THR A 525 13.88 -34.42 88.63
CA THR A 525 14.42 -35.06 89.84
C THR A 525 13.65 -34.67 91.11
N ALA A 526 13.09 -33.46 91.17
CA ALA A 526 12.32 -32.96 92.32
C ALA A 526 10.84 -33.40 92.34
N SER A 527 10.26 -33.75 91.18
CA SER A 527 8.86 -34.20 91.05
C SER A 527 8.69 -35.72 90.98
N SER A 528 9.65 -36.50 91.49
CA SER A 528 9.64 -37.97 91.48
C SER A 528 8.68 -38.57 92.52
N GLY A 529 7.41 -38.19 92.44
CA GLY A 529 6.29 -38.77 93.17
C GLY A 529 4.98 -38.45 92.46
N VAL A 530 4.47 -39.43 91.68
CA VAL A 530 3.18 -39.49 90.95
C VAL A 530 3.25 -39.13 89.44
N PRO A 531 2.90 -40.06 88.52
CA PRO A 531 2.80 -39.78 87.08
C PRO A 531 1.59 -38.91 86.73
N ARG A 532 1.79 -37.80 86.00
CA ARG A 532 0.73 -36.85 85.59
C ARG A 532 -0.38 -37.48 84.73
N LYS A 533 -0.09 -38.52 83.95
CA LYS A 533 -1.06 -39.15 83.03
C LYS A 533 -2.23 -39.84 83.76
N ASP A 534 -1.97 -40.49 84.88
CA ASP A 534 -3.03 -41.18 85.65
C ASP A 534 -3.95 -40.18 86.37
N LEU A 535 -3.47 -38.95 86.62
CA LEU A 535 -4.20 -37.89 87.30
C LEU A 535 -5.19 -37.19 86.36
N ASP A 536 -4.79 -36.96 85.11
CA ASP A 536 -5.64 -36.33 84.09
C ASP A 536 -6.85 -37.24 83.73
N ASP A 537 -6.64 -38.55 83.62
CA ASP A 537 -7.71 -39.51 83.38
C ASP A 537 -8.70 -39.59 84.57
N LEU A 538 -8.18 -39.53 85.80
CA LEU A 538 -8.99 -39.51 87.02
C LEU A 538 -9.83 -38.22 87.14
N ILE A 539 -9.27 -37.08 86.74
CA ILE A 539 -9.96 -35.78 86.73
C ILE A 539 -11.14 -35.82 85.74
N VAL A 540 -10.96 -36.45 84.58
CA VAL A 540 -12.03 -36.58 83.57
C VAL A 540 -13.16 -37.48 84.06
N GLU A 541 -12.85 -38.57 84.78
CA GLU A 541 -13.87 -39.44 85.40
C GLU A 541 -14.66 -38.71 86.49
N VAL A 542 -13.98 -38.00 87.40
CA VAL A 542 -14.62 -37.23 88.48
C VAL A 542 -15.51 -36.11 87.92
N GLN A 543 -15.06 -35.42 86.86
CA GLN A 543 -15.86 -34.38 86.20
C GLN A 543 -17.10 -34.93 85.47
N LYS A 544 -17.07 -36.18 84.98
CA LYS A 544 -18.24 -36.84 84.40
C LYS A 544 -19.26 -37.21 85.48
N GLU A 545 -18.82 -37.73 86.62
CA GLU A 545 -19.72 -38.05 87.74
C GLU A 545 -20.35 -36.78 88.35
N LEU A 546 -19.57 -35.70 88.50
CA LEU A 546 -20.08 -34.40 89.00
C LEU A 546 -21.07 -33.71 88.05
N LYS A 547 -21.08 -34.04 86.76
CA LYS A 547 -22.05 -33.51 85.77
C LYS A 547 -23.38 -34.25 85.77
N LEU A 548 -23.46 -35.45 86.35
CA LEU A 548 -24.66 -36.29 86.37
C LEU A 548 -25.60 -35.98 87.55
N GLN A 549 -25.16 -35.20 88.54
CA GLN A 549 -26.02 -34.73 89.64
C GLN A 549 -26.17 -33.19 89.61
N ASP A 550 -27.23 -32.70 90.27
CA ASP A 550 -27.66 -31.29 90.36
C ASP A 550 -26.52 -30.26 90.53
N PRO A 551 -26.72 -28.98 90.16
CA PRO A 551 -25.63 -28.02 89.95
C PRO A 551 -24.73 -27.84 91.18
N PHE A 552 -23.54 -28.42 91.11
CA PHE A 552 -22.47 -28.30 92.10
C PHE A 552 -21.96 -26.85 92.16
N ASN A 553 -22.19 -26.16 93.29
CA ASN A 553 -21.74 -24.79 93.48
C ASN A 553 -20.26 -24.75 93.88
N THR A 554 -19.39 -24.71 92.87
CA THR A 554 -17.93 -24.68 93.01
C THR A 554 -17.41 -23.55 93.89
N ARG A 555 -18.10 -22.40 93.97
CA ARG A 555 -17.67 -21.25 94.78
C ARG A 555 -17.71 -21.54 96.28
N LYS A 556 -18.83 -22.09 96.76
CA LYS A 556 -19.01 -22.43 98.19
C LYS A 556 -18.08 -23.56 98.64
N PHE A 557 -17.74 -24.47 97.72
CA PHE A 557 -16.77 -25.52 97.99
C PHE A 557 -15.35 -24.97 98.16
N HIS A 558 -14.89 -24.07 97.28
CA HIS A 558 -13.59 -23.43 97.41
C HIS A 558 -13.49 -22.56 98.68
N GLU A 559 -14.55 -21.84 99.05
CA GLU A 559 -14.61 -21.09 100.30
C GLU A 559 -14.46 -22.01 101.53
N ALA A 560 -15.09 -23.19 101.52
CA ALA A 560 -14.94 -24.17 102.58
C ALA A 560 -13.51 -24.71 102.67
N PHE A 561 -12.84 -24.95 101.54
CA PHE A 561 -11.43 -25.36 101.52
C PHE A 561 -10.51 -24.30 102.11
N HIS A 562 -10.67 -23.03 101.71
CA HIS A 562 -9.91 -21.92 102.26
C HIS A 562 -10.15 -21.72 103.76
N HIS A 563 -11.34 -22.04 104.27
CA HIS A 563 -11.61 -21.98 105.70
C HIS A 563 -10.80 -23.04 106.50
N PHE A 564 -10.52 -24.21 105.90
CA PHE A 564 -9.77 -25.29 106.54
C PHE A 564 -8.26 -25.23 106.30
N ASP A 565 -7.79 -24.61 105.21
CA ASP A 565 -6.36 -24.34 104.93
C ASP A 565 -5.97 -22.93 105.38
N LYS A 566 -5.98 -22.69 106.70
CA LYS A 566 -5.66 -21.38 107.30
C LYS A 566 -4.20 -20.95 107.08
N ASP A 567 -3.33 -21.91 106.80
CA ASP A 567 -1.89 -21.70 106.67
C ASP A 567 -1.47 -21.49 105.19
N GLY A 568 -2.41 -21.59 104.25
CA GLY A 568 -2.17 -21.41 102.81
C GLY A 568 -1.21 -22.44 102.20
N SER A 569 -1.12 -23.60 102.86
CA SER A 569 -0.14 -24.65 102.55
C SER A 569 -0.57 -25.49 101.35
N GLY A 570 -1.85 -25.47 100.99
CA GLY A 570 -2.43 -26.31 99.93
C GLY A 570 -2.66 -27.77 100.34
N PHE A 571 -2.34 -28.16 101.59
CA PHE A 571 -2.48 -29.53 102.08
C PHE A 571 -3.55 -29.61 103.17
N LEU A 572 -4.45 -30.60 103.06
CA LEU A 572 -5.59 -30.77 103.96
C LEU A 572 -5.65 -32.20 104.48
N ASP A 573 -5.90 -32.34 105.78
CA ASP A 573 -5.96 -33.64 106.45
C ASP A 573 -7.07 -34.52 105.86
N LYS A 574 -6.77 -35.79 105.55
CA LYS A 574 -7.66 -36.69 104.78
C LYS A 574 -9.07 -36.80 105.40
N ALA A 575 -9.17 -36.85 106.73
CA ALA A 575 -10.45 -36.93 107.44
C ALA A 575 -11.27 -35.62 107.37
N LYS A 576 -10.60 -34.47 107.27
CA LYS A 576 -11.25 -33.15 107.13
C LYS A 576 -11.72 -32.93 105.69
N PHE A 577 -10.92 -33.35 104.72
CA PHE A 577 -11.26 -33.35 103.30
C PHE A 577 -12.54 -34.16 103.02
N LEU A 578 -12.61 -35.40 103.51
CA LEU A 578 -13.78 -36.26 103.32
C LEU A 578 -15.05 -35.68 103.95
N ASN A 579 -14.95 -35.07 105.14
CA ASN A 579 -16.06 -34.38 105.78
C ASN A 579 -16.61 -33.20 104.93
N VAL A 580 -15.74 -32.47 104.22
CA VAL A 580 -16.16 -31.39 103.33
C VAL A 580 -16.84 -31.97 102.09
N CYS A 581 -16.30 -33.04 101.51
CA CYS A 581 -16.92 -33.74 100.39
C CYS A 581 -18.32 -34.27 100.72
N ASP A 582 -18.50 -34.88 101.91
CA ASP A 582 -19.80 -35.37 102.39
C ASP A 582 -20.82 -34.23 102.57
N ARG A 583 -20.39 -33.09 103.12
CA ARG A 583 -21.27 -31.91 103.33
C ARG A 583 -21.79 -31.30 102.04
N PHE A 584 -21.03 -31.41 100.94
CA PHE A 584 -21.39 -30.85 99.64
C PHE A 584 -21.85 -31.92 98.64
N ASN A 585 -22.17 -33.13 99.12
CA ASN A 585 -22.59 -34.28 98.31
C ASN A 585 -21.66 -34.57 97.11
N VAL A 586 -20.35 -34.40 97.29
CA VAL A 586 -19.35 -34.76 96.27
C VAL A 586 -19.17 -36.28 96.30
N PRO A 587 -19.29 -37.00 95.16
CA PRO A 587 -19.17 -38.44 95.14
C PRO A 587 -17.74 -38.87 95.50
N THR A 588 -17.57 -39.32 96.74
CA THR A 588 -16.38 -40.04 97.19
C THR A 588 -16.62 -41.53 97.01
N SER A 589 -16.71 -41.99 95.75
CA SER A 589 -16.76 -43.42 95.48
C SER A 589 -15.49 -44.08 96.04
N THR A 590 -15.65 -45.13 96.85
CA THR A 590 -14.57 -45.83 97.56
C THR A 590 -13.52 -46.46 96.63
N ILE A 591 -13.75 -46.40 95.31
CA ILE A 591 -12.88 -46.87 94.24
C ILE A 591 -11.78 -45.85 93.93
N LEU A 592 -12.07 -44.54 93.97
CA LEU A 592 -11.09 -43.48 93.68
C LEU A 592 -10.08 -43.26 94.81
N LEU A 593 -10.50 -43.47 96.06
CA LEU A 593 -9.64 -43.28 97.26
C LEU A 593 -8.75 -44.49 97.59
N LYS A 594 -8.90 -45.62 96.89
CA LYS A 594 -8.09 -46.84 97.07
C LYS A 594 -7.01 -47.04 96.01
N LYS A 595 -6.96 -46.20 94.97
CA LYS A 595 -5.98 -46.27 93.87
C LYS A 595 -4.77 -45.32 94.04
N VAL A 596 -4.65 -44.66 95.18
CA VAL A 596 -3.53 -43.78 95.53
C VAL A 596 -2.66 -44.43 96.59
#